data_AF-A0A0V0R6Q2-F1
#
_entry.id   AF-A0A0V0R6Q2-F1
#
_cell.length_a   1.000
_cell.length_b   1.000
_cell.length_c   1.000
_cell.angle_alpha   90.00
_cell.angle_beta   90.00
_cell.angle_gamma   90.00
#
_symmetry.space_group_name_H-M   'P 1'
#
loop_
_entity.id
_entity.type
_entity.pdbx_description
1 polymer ?
#
loop_
_entity_poly.entity_id
_entity_poly.type
_entity_poly.pdbx_seq_one_letter_code
_entity_poly.pdbx_strand_id
1 'polypeptide(L)'
;MQTHVDRNTWAELAQKLPSKKNPEDYKKRTELFNLFDPNGNGYLSLAEVDKGIRDILRCDTLFDVKPVIMRAFQAAKNSVKTKSKYGDDYIERCEFRLLLVYLRQYFEYWVMFQRIDKNFDRRVSLEEFKQAVPEINKWGVTITNPEKSFQQIDKNGGGMILFDEFCQWAIKQSLDLEDDDD
;
A
#
# COMPACT_ATOMS: atom_id res chain seq x y z
N MET A 1 -2.56 -2.67 17.12
CA MET A 1 -4.03 -2.62 16.98
C MET A 1 -4.37 -3.29 15.66
N GLN A 2 -5.28 -4.26 15.66
CA GLN A 2 -5.77 -4.88 14.44
C GLN A 2 -6.61 -3.86 13.68
N THR A 3 -6.37 -3.68 12.38
CA THR A 3 -7.20 -2.81 11.57
C THR A 3 -8.49 -3.57 11.25
N HIS A 4 -9.61 -3.17 11.85
CA HIS A 4 -10.92 -3.69 11.44
C HIS A 4 -11.28 -3.06 10.10
N VAL A 5 -11.37 -3.90 9.06
CA VAL A 5 -11.69 -3.47 7.70
C VAL A 5 -12.98 -4.16 7.28
N ASP A 6 -13.92 -3.35 6.79
CA ASP A 6 -15.21 -3.76 6.27
C ASP A 6 -15.46 -3.15 4.88
N ARG A 7 -16.60 -3.45 4.26
CA ARG A 7 -16.97 -2.87 2.95
C ARG A 7 -17.01 -1.33 2.95
N ASN A 8 -17.35 -0.72 4.09
CA ASN A 8 -17.39 0.74 4.17
C ASN A 8 -15.98 1.34 4.09
N THR A 9 -14.99 0.65 4.64
CA THR A 9 -13.58 1.04 4.56
C THR A 9 -13.10 1.09 3.11
N TRP A 10 -13.43 0.06 2.30
CA TRP A 10 -13.05 0.03 0.89
C TRP A 10 -13.75 1.12 0.07
N ALA A 11 -15.05 1.32 0.31
CA ALA A 11 -15.81 2.39 -0.34
C ALA A 11 -15.25 3.79 0.01
N GLU A 12 -14.86 4.01 1.27
CA GLU A 12 -14.22 5.25 1.72
C GLU A 12 -12.90 5.47 0.98
N LEU A 13 -12.03 4.45 0.91
CA LEU A 13 -10.76 4.54 0.20
C LEU A 13 -10.96 4.83 -1.29
N ALA A 14 -11.90 4.14 -1.96
CA ALA A 14 -12.22 4.39 -3.36
C ALA A 14 -12.72 5.82 -3.61
N GLN A 15 -13.49 6.38 -2.67
CA GLN A 15 -13.96 7.76 -2.75
C GLN A 15 -12.82 8.78 -2.54
N LYS A 16 -11.93 8.51 -1.57
CA LYS A 16 -10.86 9.43 -1.15
C LYS A 16 -9.59 9.34 -2.00
N LEU A 17 -9.40 8.28 -2.75
CA LEU A 17 -8.22 8.04 -3.60
C LEU A 17 -8.59 8.03 -5.10
N PRO A 18 -8.90 9.19 -5.72
CA PRO A 18 -9.35 9.26 -7.11
C PRO A 18 -8.25 8.89 -8.10
N SER A 19 -8.12 7.61 -8.43
CA SER A 19 -7.01 7.07 -9.22
C SER A 19 -7.38 6.68 -10.66
N LYS A 20 -8.69 6.75 -11.02
CA LYS A 20 -9.20 6.33 -12.33
C LYS A 20 -8.71 7.24 -13.44
N LYS A 21 -8.59 6.69 -14.64
CA LYS A 21 -8.14 7.40 -15.85
C LYS A 21 -9.32 8.07 -16.56
N ASN A 22 -10.02 8.96 -15.87
CA ASN A 22 -11.14 9.76 -16.39
C ASN A 22 -10.94 11.26 -16.09
N PRO A 23 -11.67 12.16 -16.79
CA PRO A 23 -11.57 13.61 -16.57
C PRO A 23 -11.93 14.04 -15.14
N GLU A 24 -12.89 13.38 -14.50
CA GLU A 24 -13.39 13.72 -13.17
C GLU A 24 -12.30 13.52 -12.11
N ASP A 25 -11.67 12.34 -12.09
CA ASP A 25 -10.58 12.04 -11.16
C ASP A 25 -9.32 12.83 -11.51
N TYR A 26 -9.08 13.13 -12.79
CA TYR A 26 -7.99 14.03 -13.16
C TYR A 26 -8.14 15.42 -12.51
N LYS A 27 -9.35 16.00 -12.55
CA LYS A 27 -9.64 17.27 -11.89
C LYS A 27 -9.44 17.16 -10.37
N LYS A 28 -10.02 16.13 -9.74
CA LYS A 28 -9.87 15.90 -8.29
C LYS A 28 -8.42 15.74 -7.87
N ARG A 29 -7.61 14.97 -8.61
CA ARG A 29 -6.18 14.80 -8.31
C ARG A 29 -5.40 16.10 -8.43
N THR A 30 -5.76 16.95 -9.40
CA THR A 30 -5.13 18.26 -9.57
C THR A 30 -5.39 19.15 -8.36
N GLU A 31 -6.64 19.19 -7.89
CA GLU A 31 -7.03 19.92 -6.68
C GLU A 31 -6.36 19.34 -5.43
N LEU A 32 -6.41 18.02 -5.25
CA LEU A 32 -5.78 17.32 -4.13
C LEU A 32 -4.27 17.55 -4.06
N PHE A 33 -3.56 17.48 -5.18
CA PHE A 33 -2.12 17.73 -5.19
C PHE A 33 -1.80 19.13 -4.65
N ASN A 34 -2.55 20.15 -5.09
CA ASN A 34 -2.35 21.52 -4.62
C ASN A 34 -2.64 21.67 -3.12
N LEU A 35 -3.60 20.92 -2.60
CA LEU A 35 -3.90 20.91 -1.16
C LEU A 35 -2.83 20.17 -0.34
N PHE A 36 -2.19 19.16 -0.93
CA PHE A 36 -1.07 18.44 -0.32
C PHE A 36 0.25 19.24 -0.37
N ASP A 37 0.38 20.19 -1.30
CA ASP A 37 1.54 21.06 -1.53
C ASP A 37 1.28 22.50 -1.02
N PRO A 38 1.20 22.74 0.31
CA PRO A 38 0.88 24.06 0.85
C PRO A 38 2.00 25.09 0.61
N ASN A 39 3.24 24.66 0.37
CA ASN A 39 4.34 25.58 0.07
C ASN A 39 4.43 25.92 -1.42
N GLY A 40 3.73 25.17 -2.29
CA GLY A 40 3.60 25.45 -3.71
C GLY A 40 4.87 25.16 -4.52
N ASN A 41 5.75 24.28 -4.03
CA ASN A 41 7.02 23.98 -4.70
C ASN A 41 6.86 23.04 -5.92
N GLY A 42 5.68 22.41 -6.08
CA GLY A 42 5.34 21.53 -7.19
C GLY A 42 5.66 20.05 -6.98
N TYR A 43 6.10 19.64 -5.80
CA TYR A 43 6.43 18.26 -5.42
C TYR A 43 6.06 17.98 -3.96
N LEU A 44 5.89 16.71 -3.59
CA LEU A 44 5.48 16.32 -2.23
C LEU A 44 6.56 15.48 -1.56
N SER A 45 7.00 15.92 -0.39
CA SER A 45 7.78 15.12 0.54
C SER A 45 6.91 14.07 1.23
N LEU A 46 7.53 13.07 1.87
CA LEU A 46 6.79 12.09 2.67
C LEU A 46 5.97 12.76 3.79
N ALA A 47 6.49 13.83 4.40
CA ALA A 47 5.79 14.56 5.44
C ALA A 47 4.54 15.29 4.90
N GLU A 48 4.61 15.85 3.69
CA GLU A 48 3.45 16.46 3.01
C GLU A 48 2.42 15.41 2.62
N VAL A 49 2.83 14.23 2.15
CA VAL A 49 1.92 13.11 1.90
C VAL A 49 1.25 12.64 3.19
N ASP A 50 2.01 12.42 4.27
CA ASP A 50 1.47 12.00 5.56
C ASP A 50 0.46 13.02 6.12
N LYS A 51 0.81 14.31 6.06
CA LYS A 51 -0.06 15.42 6.47
C LYS A 51 -1.30 15.52 5.58
N GLY A 52 -1.15 15.37 4.27
CA GLY A 52 -2.26 15.41 3.32
C GLY A 52 -3.28 14.29 3.57
N ILE A 53 -2.81 13.08 3.88
CA ILE A 53 -3.69 11.96 4.25
C ILE A 53 -4.49 12.29 5.52
N ARG A 54 -3.86 12.88 6.54
CA ARG A 54 -4.53 13.26 7.79
C ARG A 54 -5.48 14.44 7.63
N ASP A 55 -5.00 15.55 7.09
CA ASP A 55 -5.66 16.84 7.23
C ASP A 55 -6.61 17.12 6.05
N ILE A 56 -6.26 16.61 4.86
CA ILE A 56 -7.00 16.83 3.60
C ILE A 56 -7.92 15.66 3.30
N LEU A 57 -7.39 14.43 3.22
CA LEU A 57 -8.24 13.24 2.99
C LEU A 57 -9.04 12.86 4.24
N ARG A 58 -8.51 13.15 5.43
CA ARG A 58 -9.10 12.77 6.73
C ARG A 58 -9.45 11.30 6.77
N CYS A 59 -8.53 10.45 6.31
CA CYS A 59 -8.72 9.02 6.24
C CYS A 59 -7.91 8.37 7.37
N ASP A 60 -8.50 8.29 8.55
CA ASP A 60 -7.82 7.80 9.76
C ASP A 60 -7.34 6.36 9.59
N THR A 61 -8.18 5.52 8.98
CA THR A 61 -7.84 4.11 8.69
C THR A 61 -6.57 3.96 7.87
N LEU A 62 -6.35 4.81 6.86
CA LEU A 62 -5.11 4.82 6.08
C LEU A 62 -3.97 5.52 6.83
N PHE A 63 -4.29 6.62 7.53
CA PHE A 63 -3.32 7.41 8.28
C PHE A 63 -2.62 6.61 9.39
N ASP A 64 -3.35 5.71 10.05
CA ASP A 64 -2.84 4.87 11.14
C ASP A 64 -1.85 3.80 10.66
N VAL A 65 -1.83 3.51 9.35
CA VAL A 65 -0.98 2.48 8.75
C VAL A 65 0.25 3.12 8.09
N LYS A 66 1.15 3.66 8.92
CA LYS A 66 2.41 4.30 8.45
C LYS A 66 3.26 3.44 7.50
N PRO A 67 3.39 2.10 7.68
CA PRO A 67 4.13 1.27 6.74
C PRO A 67 3.57 1.33 5.31
N VAL A 68 2.25 1.44 5.15
CA VAL A 68 1.59 1.56 3.84
C VAL A 68 1.93 2.88 3.16
N ILE A 69 1.82 3.99 3.91
CA ILE A 69 2.16 5.33 3.39
C ILE A 69 3.62 5.37 2.92
N MET A 70 4.53 4.86 3.75
CA MET A 70 5.95 4.79 3.41
C MET A 70 6.19 3.97 2.14
N ARG A 71 5.60 2.77 2.03
CA ARG A 71 5.80 1.89 0.87
C ARG A 71 5.19 2.47 -0.40
N ALA A 72 3.99 3.04 -0.32
CA ALA A 72 3.36 3.71 -1.44
C ALA A 72 4.18 4.91 -1.94
N PHE A 73 4.74 5.71 -1.04
CA PHE A 73 5.62 6.81 -1.38
C PHE A 73 6.88 6.34 -2.13
N GLN A 74 7.58 5.34 -1.57
CA GLN A 74 8.81 4.80 -2.18
C GLN A 74 8.55 4.17 -3.56
N ALA A 75 7.41 3.49 -3.73
CA ALA A 75 7.01 2.92 -5.02
C ALA A 75 6.66 4.00 -6.05
N ALA A 76 6.00 5.08 -5.62
CA ALA A 76 5.52 6.14 -6.51
C ALA A 76 6.63 7.07 -7.02
N LYS A 77 7.57 7.51 -6.17
CA LYS A 77 8.59 8.52 -6.51
C LYS A 77 9.60 8.12 -7.61
N ASN A 78 9.62 6.84 -7.98
CA ASN A 78 10.48 6.30 -9.04
C ASN A 78 9.67 5.60 -10.14
N SER A 79 8.35 5.77 -10.12
CA SER A 79 7.45 5.05 -11.03
C SER A 79 7.42 5.64 -12.43
N VAL A 80 7.85 6.90 -12.58
CA VAL A 80 7.95 7.60 -13.86
C VAL A 80 9.34 8.19 -13.98
N LYS A 81 9.96 8.06 -15.16
CA LYS A 81 11.24 8.77 -15.41
C LYS A 81 10.97 10.26 -15.51
N THR A 82 11.38 11.01 -14.49
CA THR A 82 11.33 12.48 -14.50
C THR A 82 12.69 13.05 -14.94
N LYS A 83 12.71 14.29 -15.43
CA LYS A 83 13.96 15.01 -15.77
C LYS A 83 14.49 15.81 -14.57
N SER A 84 13.79 15.75 -13.46
CA SER A 84 14.02 16.57 -12.30
C SER A 84 15.12 15.98 -11.44
N LYS A 85 15.99 16.84 -10.91
CA LYS A 85 17.01 16.45 -9.92
C LYS A 85 16.42 16.06 -8.56
N TYR A 86 15.10 16.23 -8.38
CA TYR A 86 14.39 15.95 -7.13
C TYR A 86 13.54 14.67 -7.20
N GLY A 87 13.42 14.02 -8.37
CA GLY A 87 12.55 12.83 -8.52
C GLY A 87 12.86 11.71 -7.52
N ASP A 88 14.14 11.54 -7.15
CA ASP A 88 14.56 10.45 -6.28
C ASP A 88 14.03 10.55 -4.83
N ASP A 89 13.62 11.74 -4.38
CA ASP A 89 13.25 12.00 -2.97
C ASP A 89 11.81 12.52 -2.77
N TYR A 90 11.12 12.91 -3.84
CA TYR A 90 9.81 13.56 -3.78
C TYR A 90 8.82 12.97 -4.78
N ILE A 91 7.51 13.17 -4.54
CA ILE A 91 6.45 12.83 -5.48
C ILE A 91 6.16 14.03 -6.36
N GLU A 92 6.31 13.85 -7.67
CA GLU A 92 5.91 14.87 -8.64
C GLU A 92 4.44 14.73 -9.06
N ARG A 93 3.90 15.78 -9.69
CA ARG A 93 2.51 15.80 -10.19
C ARG A 93 2.18 14.61 -11.08
N CYS A 94 3.12 14.17 -11.92
CA CYS A 94 2.93 13.03 -12.82
C CYS A 94 2.89 11.67 -12.08
N GLU A 95 3.46 11.60 -10.88
CA GLU A 95 3.52 10.40 -10.05
C GLU A 95 2.38 10.34 -9.03
N PHE A 96 1.74 11.47 -8.73
CA PHE A 96 0.69 11.54 -7.72
C PHE A 96 -0.47 10.57 -7.95
N ARG A 97 -0.86 10.34 -9.22
CA ARG A 97 -1.87 9.31 -9.51
C ARG A 97 -1.41 7.92 -9.06
N LEU A 98 -0.14 7.59 -9.31
CA LEU A 98 0.44 6.30 -8.93
C LEU A 98 0.60 6.19 -7.41
N LEU A 99 0.91 7.29 -6.72
CA LEU A 99 0.85 7.32 -5.25
C LEU A 99 -0.53 6.90 -4.73
N LEU A 100 -1.62 7.42 -5.29
CA LEU A 100 -2.99 7.04 -4.86
C LEU A 100 -3.30 5.57 -5.15
N VAL A 101 -2.86 5.04 -6.29
CA VAL A 101 -2.97 3.60 -6.62
C VAL A 101 -2.20 2.76 -5.61
N TYR A 102 -0.95 3.13 -5.31
CA TYR A 102 -0.13 2.38 -4.39
C TYR A 102 -0.62 2.48 -2.95
N LEU A 103 -1.14 3.62 -2.50
CA LEU A 103 -1.78 3.73 -1.18
C LEU A 103 -2.91 2.71 -1.03
N ARG A 104 -3.73 2.55 -2.06
CA ARG A 104 -4.82 1.57 -2.07
C ARG A 104 -4.30 0.13 -2.06
N GLN A 105 -3.37 -0.19 -2.96
CA GLN A 105 -2.82 -1.54 -3.12
C GLN A 105 -2.03 -1.99 -1.88
N TYR A 106 -1.16 -1.15 -1.33
CA TYR A 106 -0.38 -1.51 -0.14
C TYR A 106 -1.28 -1.60 1.09
N PHE A 107 -2.38 -0.83 1.16
CA PHE A 107 -3.35 -1.00 2.22
C PHE A 107 -4.04 -2.36 2.16
N GLU A 108 -4.40 -2.83 0.96
CA GLU A 108 -4.91 -4.19 0.75
C GLU A 108 -3.93 -5.26 1.24
N TYR A 109 -2.66 -5.16 0.85
CA TYR A 109 -1.62 -6.07 1.33
C TYR A 109 -1.40 -5.98 2.84
N TRP A 110 -1.61 -4.81 3.45
CA TRP A 110 -1.57 -4.68 4.90
C TRP A 110 -2.69 -5.47 5.58
N VAL A 111 -3.90 -5.42 5.03
CA VAL A 111 -5.03 -6.22 5.53
C VAL A 111 -4.72 -7.72 5.41
N MET A 112 -4.21 -8.18 4.26
CA MET A 112 -3.78 -9.56 4.07
C MET A 112 -2.68 -9.95 5.08
N PHE A 113 -1.67 -9.10 5.25
CA PHE A 113 -0.57 -9.33 6.18
C PHE A 113 -1.06 -9.48 7.62
N GLN A 114 -1.97 -8.62 8.07
CA GLN A 114 -2.58 -8.70 9.39
C GLN A 114 -3.51 -9.90 9.58
N ARG A 115 -4.08 -10.46 8.50
CA ARG A 115 -4.82 -11.73 8.59
C ARG A 115 -3.88 -12.90 8.87
N ILE A 116 -2.62 -12.83 8.45
CA ILE A 116 -1.60 -13.85 8.71
C ILE A 116 -0.92 -13.66 10.08
N ASP A 117 -0.50 -12.43 10.40
CA ASP A 117 0.15 -12.05 11.66
C ASP A 117 -0.84 -12.13 12.85
N LYS A 118 -0.92 -13.30 13.50
CA LYS A 118 -1.92 -13.57 14.55
C LYS A 118 -1.49 -13.01 15.90
N ASN A 119 -0.18 -12.91 16.14
CA ASN A 119 0.34 -12.38 17.40
C ASN A 119 0.49 -10.84 17.38
N PHE A 120 0.32 -10.22 16.20
CA PHE A 120 0.40 -8.79 15.93
C PHE A 120 1.77 -8.16 16.22
N ASP A 121 2.85 -8.93 16.07
CA ASP A 121 4.23 -8.47 16.25
C ASP A 121 4.80 -7.74 15.01
N ARG A 122 3.97 -7.61 13.96
CA ARG A 122 4.27 -6.99 12.65
C ARG A 122 5.25 -7.80 11.80
N ARG A 123 5.39 -9.08 12.08
CA ARG A 123 6.18 -10.05 11.32
C ARG A 123 5.34 -11.30 11.19
N VAL A 124 5.61 -12.09 10.15
CA VAL A 124 4.95 -13.37 9.96
C VAL A 124 5.98 -14.46 10.18
N SER A 125 5.77 -15.26 11.22
CA SER A 125 6.56 -16.46 11.47
C SER A 125 6.20 -17.58 10.49
N LEU A 126 7.07 -18.59 10.37
CA LEU A 126 6.80 -19.76 9.53
C LEU A 126 5.52 -20.49 9.95
N GLU A 127 5.25 -20.57 11.25
CA GLU A 127 4.07 -21.24 11.78
C GLU A 127 2.79 -20.47 11.47
N GLU A 128 2.79 -19.14 11.60
CA GLU A 128 1.67 -18.29 11.17
C GLU A 128 1.42 -18.41 9.66
N PHE A 129 2.48 -18.38 8.86
CA PHE A 129 2.38 -18.54 7.41
C PHE A 129 1.77 -19.89 7.03
N LYS A 130 2.24 -20.99 7.63
CA LYS A 130 1.69 -22.34 7.41
C LYS A 130 0.22 -22.42 7.75
N GLN A 131 -0.19 -21.86 8.89
CA GLN A 131 -1.58 -21.87 9.33
C GLN A 131 -2.46 -21.03 8.39
N ALA A 132 -1.93 -19.97 7.80
CA ALA A 132 -2.64 -19.11 6.87
C ALA A 132 -2.69 -19.64 5.43
N VAL A 133 -1.99 -20.73 5.08
CA VAL A 133 -1.99 -21.28 3.70
C VAL A 133 -3.39 -21.47 3.09
N PRO A 134 -4.39 -22.02 3.81
CA PRO A 134 -5.74 -22.15 3.25
C PRO A 134 -6.39 -20.80 2.94
N GLU A 135 -6.08 -19.75 3.71
CA GLU A 135 -6.56 -18.39 3.49
C GLU A 135 -5.82 -17.72 2.34
N ILE A 136 -4.48 -17.82 2.33
CA ILE A 136 -3.64 -17.29 1.26
C ILE A 136 -4.00 -17.89 -0.11
N ASN A 137 -4.35 -19.18 -0.15
CA ASN A 137 -4.75 -19.83 -1.40
C ASN A 137 -6.06 -19.26 -2.00
N LYS A 138 -6.89 -18.59 -1.19
CA LYS A 138 -8.08 -17.90 -1.69
C LYS A 138 -7.73 -16.61 -2.41
N TRP A 139 -6.59 -16.01 -2.11
CA TRP A 139 -6.11 -14.75 -2.72
C TRP A 139 -5.47 -14.94 -4.10
N GLY A 140 -5.87 -15.97 -4.84
CA GLY A 140 -5.42 -16.21 -6.21
C GLY A 140 -4.06 -16.93 -6.35
N VAL A 141 -3.48 -17.46 -5.26
CA VAL A 141 -2.21 -18.22 -5.31
C VAL A 141 -2.37 -19.67 -4.89
N THR A 142 -1.38 -20.50 -5.20
CA THR A 142 -1.34 -21.89 -4.74
C THR A 142 -0.02 -22.18 -4.06
N ILE A 143 -0.05 -22.31 -2.73
CA ILE A 143 1.08 -22.72 -1.92
C ILE A 143 1.01 -24.23 -1.69
N THR A 144 1.90 -24.97 -2.37
CA THR A 144 2.04 -26.43 -2.22
C THR A 144 3.12 -26.83 -1.22
N ASN A 145 4.16 -26.01 -1.06
CA ASN A 145 5.24 -26.21 -0.10
C ASN A 145 5.43 -24.91 0.70
N PRO A 146 4.81 -24.79 1.88
CA PRO A 146 4.83 -23.58 2.68
C PRO A 146 6.24 -23.15 3.09
N GLU A 147 7.11 -24.09 3.49
CA GLU A 147 8.49 -23.81 3.89
C GLU A 147 9.31 -23.21 2.75
N LYS A 148 9.19 -23.78 1.55
CA LYS A 148 9.89 -23.28 0.37
C LYS A 148 9.35 -21.91 -0.05
N SER A 149 8.04 -21.70 -0.01
CA SER A 149 7.44 -20.39 -0.29
C SER A 149 7.89 -19.36 0.74
N PHE A 150 7.89 -19.71 2.03
CA PHE A 150 8.36 -18.83 3.10
C PHE A 150 9.80 -18.38 2.88
N GLN A 151 10.72 -19.31 2.62
CA GLN A 151 12.12 -19.00 2.31
C GLN A 151 12.29 -18.13 1.05
N GLN A 152 11.37 -18.23 0.08
CA GLN A 152 11.42 -17.36 -1.09
C GLN A 152 10.95 -15.94 -0.78
N ILE A 153 10.07 -15.77 0.21
CA ILE A 153 9.54 -14.48 0.64
C ILE A 153 10.52 -13.80 1.59
N ASP A 154 11.06 -14.52 2.58
CA ASP A 154 12.11 -14.06 3.51
C ASP A 154 13.44 -13.84 2.76
N LYS A 155 13.54 -12.70 2.09
CA LYS A 155 14.69 -12.33 1.25
C LYS A 155 15.91 -12.00 2.07
N ASN A 156 15.72 -11.41 3.25
CA ASN A 156 16.82 -11.05 4.13
C ASN A 156 17.35 -12.24 4.94
N GLY A 157 16.62 -13.37 4.99
CA GLY A 157 17.01 -14.58 5.70
C GLY A 157 16.91 -14.44 7.22
N GLY A 158 16.04 -13.55 7.69
CA GLY A 158 15.86 -13.19 9.09
C GLY A 158 14.99 -14.20 9.86
N GLY A 159 14.44 -15.21 9.17
CA GLY A 159 13.58 -16.24 9.74
C GLY A 159 12.14 -15.78 9.96
N MET A 160 11.79 -14.59 9.49
CA MET A 160 10.48 -13.95 9.62
C MET A 160 10.17 -13.17 8.34
N ILE A 161 8.93 -13.24 7.86
CA ILE A 161 8.50 -12.40 6.74
C ILE A 161 8.12 -11.02 7.26
N LEU A 162 8.80 -10.00 6.77
CA LEU A 162 8.45 -8.60 7.02
C LEU A 162 7.37 -8.12 6.04
N PHE A 163 6.65 -7.06 6.40
CA PHE A 163 5.59 -6.51 5.56
C PHE A 163 6.07 -6.17 4.13
N ASP A 164 7.31 -5.71 3.98
CA ASP A 164 7.85 -5.33 2.68
C ASP A 164 8.23 -6.51 1.79
N GLU A 165 8.76 -7.57 2.40
CA GLU A 165 8.98 -8.85 1.75
C GLU A 165 7.66 -9.47 1.30
N PHE A 166 6.64 -9.43 2.16
CA PHE A 166 5.29 -9.85 1.80
C PHE A 166 4.75 -9.05 0.62
N CYS A 167 4.85 -7.71 0.64
CA CYS A 167 4.37 -6.88 -0.46
C CYS A 167 5.08 -7.17 -1.79
N GLN A 168 6.41 -7.35 -1.77
CA GLN A 168 7.17 -7.67 -2.98
C GLN A 168 6.72 -9.01 -3.57
N TRP A 169 6.49 -10.00 -2.71
CA TRP A 169 5.95 -11.27 -3.13
C TRP A 169 4.51 -11.13 -3.65
N ALA A 170 3.64 -10.41 -2.93
CA ALA A 170 2.24 -10.23 -3.27
C ALA A 170 2.07 -9.57 -4.65
N ILE A 171 2.81 -8.50 -4.93
CA ILE A 171 2.83 -7.83 -6.24
C ILE A 171 3.27 -8.78 -7.34
N LYS A 172 4.30 -9.59 -7.10
CA LYS A 172 4.83 -10.52 -8.11
C LYS A 172 3.82 -11.62 -8.47
N GLN A 173 3.00 -12.02 -7.51
CA GLN A 173 1.98 -13.05 -7.69
C GLN A 173 0.62 -12.49 -8.12
N SER A 174 0.45 -11.16 -8.11
CA SER A 174 -0.84 -10.49 -8.31
C SER A 174 -1.91 -10.99 -7.34
N LEU A 175 -1.60 -11.00 -6.03
CA LEU A 175 -2.58 -11.35 -4.99
C LEU A 175 -3.79 -10.43 -5.03
N ASP A 176 -4.96 -10.99 -4.74
CA ASP A 176 -6.26 -10.31 -4.79
C ASP A 176 -7.11 -10.69 -3.57
N LEU A 177 -7.60 -9.70 -2.81
CA LEU A 177 -8.39 -9.92 -1.60
C LEU A 177 -9.87 -10.09 -1.94
N GLU A 178 -10.49 -11.22 -1.60
CA GLU A 178 -11.90 -11.51 -1.96
C GLU A 178 -12.94 -10.48 -1.47
N ASP A 179 -12.65 -9.74 -0.40
CA ASP A 179 -13.56 -8.73 0.17
C ASP A 179 -13.32 -7.32 -0.40
N ASP A 180 -12.42 -7.20 -1.37
CA ASP A 180 -12.10 -5.98 -2.09
C ASP A 180 -12.97 -5.85 -3.35
N ASP A 181 -13.85 -4.85 -3.38
CA ASP A 181 -14.63 -4.48 -4.58
C ASP A 181 -13.92 -3.30 -5.29
N ASP A 182 -13.20 -3.58 -6.39
CA ASP A 182 -12.50 -2.59 -7.27
C ASP A 182 -13.41 -1.52 -7.93
#